data_AF-A0A8T6ZXX3-F1
#
_entry.id   AF-A0A8T6ZXX3-F1
#
_cell.length_a   1.000
_cell.length_b   1.000
_cell.length_c   1.000
_cell.angle_alpha   90.00
_cell.angle_beta   90.00
_cell.angle_gamma   90.00
#
_symmetry.space_group_name_H-M   'P 1'
#
loop_
_entity.id
_entity.type
_entity.pdbx_description
1 polymer ?
#
loop_
_entity_poly.entity_id
_entity_poly.type
_entity_poly.pdbx_seq_one_letter_code
_entity_poly.pdbx_strand_id
1 'polypeptide(L)' 'MSEGAPLKRYMCLICGFIYDEAEGLPDEGIAPGTRWDDIPLSWRCPD' A
#
# COMPACT_ATOMS: atom_id res chain seq x y z
N MET A 1 13.79 -18.49 3.56
CA MET A 1 13.48 -18.11 2.17
C MET A 1 12.31 -17.15 2.23
N SER A 2 12.55 -15.85 2.05
CA SER A 2 11.49 -14.85 1.95
C SER A 2 12.10 -13.53 1.46
N GLU A 3 12.60 -13.53 0.23
CA GLU A 3 12.98 -12.32 -0.50
C GLU A 3 11.88 -12.02 -1.52
N GLY A 4 10.81 -11.37 -1.05
CA GLY A 4 9.99 -10.52 -1.90
C GLY A 4 10.74 -9.21 -2.12
N ALA A 5 10.83 -8.76 -3.36
CA ALA A 5 11.55 -7.55 -3.79
C ALA A 5 11.22 -6.32 -2.89
N PRO A 6 12.10 -5.30 -2.81
CA PRO A 6 11.92 -4.13 -1.94
C PRO A 6 10.82 -3.21 -2.50
N LEU A 7 9.59 -3.66 -2.43
CA LEU A 7 8.39 -2.85 -2.56
C LEU A 7 8.29 -2.02 -1.29
N LYS A 8 8.08 -0.71 -1.46
CA LYS A 8 8.14 0.21 -0.32
C LYS A 8 6.89 0.03 0.50
N ARG A 9 7.06 0.07 1.82
CA ARG A 9 5.94 0.12 2.75
C ARG A 9 5.72 1.54 3.19
N TYR A 10 4.49 2.00 3.10
CA TYR A 10 4.08 3.33 3.51
C TYR A 10 3.24 3.21 4.76
N MET A 11 3.72 3.82 5.84
CA MET A 11 2.97 3.87 7.08
C MET A 11 2.25 5.21 7.16
N CYS A 12 0.93 5.16 7.29
CA CYS A 12 0.12 6.32 7.61
C CYS A 12 0.50 6.83 8.99
N LEU A 13 0.93 8.09 9.09
CA LEU A 13 1.31 8.71 10.35
C LEU A 13 0.10 9.11 11.23
N ILE A 14 -1.12 9.01 10.68
CA ILE A 14 -2.36 9.43 11.34
C ILE A 14 -2.97 8.25 12.11
N CYS A 15 -3.21 7.12 11.44
CA CYS A 15 -3.80 5.92 12.02
C CYS A 15 -2.79 4.79 12.28
N GLY A 16 -1.58 4.85 11.71
CA GLY A 16 -0.59 3.78 11.81
C GLY A 16 -0.78 2.65 10.78
N PHE A 17 -1.73 2.79 9.85
CA PHE A 17 -1.96 1.84 8.77
C PHE A 17 -0.70 1.64 7.90
N ILE A 18 -0.38 0.39 7.54
CA ILE A 18 0.78 0.07 6.69
C ILE A 18 0.28 -0.40 5.34
N TYR A 19 0.55 0.38 4.31
CA TYR A 19 0.40 -0.02 2.92
C TYR A 19 1.66 -0.72 2.43
N ASP A 20 1.53 -1.94 1.92
CA ASP A 20 2.61 -2.67 1.27
C ASP A 20 2.40 -2.63 -0.25
N GLU A 21 3.32 -2.00 -0.99
CA GLU A 21 3.23 -1.97 -2.46
C GLU A 21 3.25 -3.38 -3.08
N ALA A 22 3.83 -4.40 -2.43
CA ALA A 22 3.86 -5.77 -2.94
C ALA A 22 2.49 -6.43 -2.90
N GLU A 23 1.80 -6.26 -1.79
CA GLU A 23 0.49 -6.85 -1.56
C GLU A 23 -0.63 -5.96 -2.13
N GLY A 24 -0.38 -4.66 -2.28
CA GLY A 24 -1.39 -3.69 -2.65
C GLY A 24 -2.51 -3.64 -1.61
N LEU A 25 -3.70 -3.25 -2.06
CA LEU A 25 -4.93 -3.21 -1.24
C LEU A 25 -6.12 -3.67 -2.09
N PRO A 26 -6.26 -4.98 -2.37
CA PRO A 26 -7.33 -5.49 -3.22
C PRO A 26 -8.73 -5.21 -2.63
N ASP A 27 -8.86 -5.15 -1.30
CA ASP A 27 -10.09 -4.74 -0.61
C ASP A 27 -10.57 -3.34 -0.99
N GLU A 28 -9.65 -2.44 -1.37
CA GLU A 28 -9.96 -1.09 -1.83
C GLU A 28 -9.84 -0.92 -3.35
N GLY A 29 -9.52 -2.02 -4.07
CA GLY A 29 -9.33 -2.02 -5.52
C GLY A 29 -7.93 -1.62 -5.99
N ILE A 30 -6.95 -1.57 -5.09
CA ILE A 30 -5.53 -1.32 -5.42
C ILE A 30 -4.85 -2.68 -5.64
N ALA A 31 -4.34 -2.91 -6.84
CA ALA A 31 -3.72 -4.17 -7.19
C ALA A 31 -2.37 -4.39 -6.45
N PRO A 32 -1.97 -5.65 -6.20
CA PRO A 32 -0.61 -5.96 -5.74
C PRO A 32 0.42 -5.48 -6.78
N GLY A 33 1.47 -4.81 -6.30
CA GLY A 33 2.47 -4.16 -7.14
C GLY A 33 2.14 -2.70 -7.50
N THR A 34 0.99 -2.16 -7.06
CA THR A 34 0.67 -0.75 -7.25
C THR A 34 1.55 0.11 -6.36
N ARG A 35 2.22 1.09 -6.97
CA ARG A 35 3.04 2.06 -6.24
C ARG A 35 2.18 3.07 -5.52
N TRP A 36 2.66 3.58 -4.38
CA TRP A 36 1.98 4.65 -3.67
C TRP A 36 1.77 5.91 -4.52
N ASP A 37 2.70 6.19 -5.45
CA ASP A 37 2.62 7.31 -6.40
C ASP A 37 1.46 7.16 -7.41
N ASP A 38 1.03 5.92 -7.65
CA ASP A 38 -0.08 5.58 -8.56
C ASP A 38 -1.43 5.59 -7.82
N ILE A 39 -1.42 5.60 -6.49
CA ILE A 39 -2.65 5.67 -5.69
C ILE A 39 -3.24 7.08 -5.82
N PRO A 40 -4.52 7.20 -6.21
CA PRO A 40 -5.15 8.50 -6.35
C PRO A 40 -5.19 9.22 -4.99
N LEU A 41 -4.94 10.53 -4.98
CA LEU A 41 -5.01 11.38 -3.79
C LEU A 41 -6.40 11.39 -3.11
N SER A 42 -7.44 10.92 -3.82
CA SER A 42 -8.78 10.72 -3.28
C SER A 42 -8.93 9.46 -2.43
N TRP A 43 -7.99 8.53 -2.54
CA TRP A 43 -7.91 7.35 -1.69
C TRP A 43 -7.61 7.79 -0.26
N ARG A 44 -8.30 7.17 0.68
CA ARG A 44 -8.13 7.40 2.12
C ARG A 44 -7.86 6.06 2.75
N CYS A 45 -7.04 6.06 3.80
CA CYS A 45 -6.81 4.85 4.56
C CYS A 45 -8.15 4.29 5.06
N PRO A 46 -8.34 2.96 5.01
CA PRO A 46 -9.58 2.31 5.38
C PRO A 46 -9.81 2.27 6.91
N ASP A 47 -8.79 2.67 7.69
CA ASP A 47 -8.80 2.80 9.16
C ASP A 47 -8.55 4.26 9.60
#